data_AF-A0AAN7AEI7-F1
#
_entry.id   AF-A0AAN7AEI7-F1
#
_cell.length_a   1.000
_cell.length_b   1.000
_cell.length_c   1.000
_cell.angle_alpha   90.00
_cell.angle_beta   90.00
_cell.angle_gamma   90.00
#
_symmetry.space_group_name_H-M   'P 1'
#
loop_
_entity.id
_entity.type
_entity.pdbx_description
1 polymer ?
#
loop_
_entity_poly.entity_id
_entity_poly.type
_entity_poly.pdbx_seq_one_letter_code
_entity_poly.pdbx_strand_id
1 'polypeptide(L)'
;MSAVTAEQKAAVQRILRCAPLEYYSILGVSKTSSESEIKKAYRKLSLLVHPDKNKHEQAEEAFKMVAEAYGVLGDQEQRAKFDNPEPEPTGRDG
;
A
#
# COMPACT_ATOMS: atom_id res chain seq x y z
N MET A 1 27.28 -10.26 6.77
CA MET A 1 26.26 -9.25 7.12
C MET A 1 25.34 -9.10 5.91
N SER A 2 24.06 -9.45 6.02
CA SER A 2 23.13 -9.26 4.89
C SER A 2 22.94 -7.76 4.70
N ALA A 3 23.63 -7.20 3.72
CA ALA A 3 23.60 -5.78 3.45
C ALA A 3 22.26 -5.46 2.77
N VAL A 4 21.49 -4.57 3.40
CA VAL A 4 20.31 -3.98 2.77
C VAL A 4 20.79 -3.16 1.58
N THR A 5 20.25 -3.42 0.39
CA THR A 5 20.61 -2.66 -0.81
C THR A 5 20.07 -1.23 -0.74
N ALA A 6 20.70 -0.29 -1.44
CA ALA A 6 20.23 1.09 -1.49
C ALA A 6 18.78 1.19 -2.00
N GLU A 7 18.41 0.33 -2.96
CA GLU A 7 17.06 0.25 -3.50
C GLU A 7 16.04 -0.22 -2.45
N GLN A 8 16.38 -1.24 -1.66
CA GLN A 8 15.57 -1.72 -0.55
C GLN A 8 15.35 -0.63 0.52
N LYS A 9 16.42 0.08 0.89
CA LYS A 9 16.36 1.23 1.79
C LYS A 9 15.46 2.34 1.25
N ALA A 10 15.65 2.71 -0.02
CA ALA A 10 14.88 3.77 -0.66
C ALA A 10 13.38 3.43 -0.73
N ALA A 11 13.03 2.18 -1.00
CA ALA A 11 11.63 1.77 -1.03
C ALA A 11 10.97 1.83 0.35
N VAL A 12 11.65 1.33 1.40
CA VAL A 12 11.16 1.42 2.79
C VAL A 12 10.94 2.88 3.18
N GLN A 13 11.95 3.74 2.98
CA GLN A 13 11.86 5.17 3.28
C GLN A 13 10.77 5.88 2.47
N ARG A 14 10.55 5.49 1.22
CA ARG A 14 9.49 6.04 0.37
C ARG A 14 8.10 5.69 0.91
N ILE A 15 7.89 4.41 1.25
CA ILE A 15 6.60 3.93 1.77
C ILE A 15 6.26 4.64 3.08
N LEU A 16 7.22 4.74 4.01
CA LEU A 16 7.04 5.39 5.31
C LEU A 16 6.83 6.91 5.20
N ARG A 17 7.24 7.53 4.09
CA ARG A 17 7.00 8.95 3.81
C ARG A 17 5.61 9.24 3.28
N CYS A 18 4.90 8.23 2.78
CA CYS A 18 3.53 8.40 2.30
C CYS A 18 2.55 8.46 3.48
N ALA A 19 1.42 9.13 3.28
CA ALA A 19 0.35 9.15 4.26
C ALA A 19 -0.31 7.77 4.36
N PRO A 20 -0.86 7.37 5.53
CA PRO A 20 -1.54 6.08 5.68
C PRO A 20 -2.80 5.93 4.81
N LEU A 21 -3.35 7.04 4.31
CA LEU A 21 -4.49 7.05 3.39
C LEU A 21 -4.06 6.99 1.91
N GLU A 22 -2.76 7.11 1.62
CA GLU A 22 -2.23 7.18 0.26
C GLU A 22 -1.85 5.78 -0.27
N TYR A 23 -2.80 4.83 -0.24
CA TYR A 23 -2.57 3.43 -0.62
C TYR A 23 -2.00 3.29 -2.05
N TYR A 24 -2.45 4.11 -2.98
CA TYR A 24 -1.94 4.11 -4.36
C TYR A 24 -0.47 4.53 -4.42
N SER A 25 -0.09 5.59 -3.70
CA SER A 25 1.29 6.08 -3.61
C SER A 25 2.20 5.10 -2.86
N ILE A 26 1.68 4.42 -1.83
CA ILE A 26 2.37 3.34 -1.09
C ILE A 26 2.73 2.19 -2.03
N LEU A 27 1.78 1.73 -2.84
CA LEU A 27 2.01 0.70 -3.86
C LEU A 27 2.77 1.21 -5.09
N GLY A 28 2.95 2.53 -5.23
CA GLY A 28 3.58 3.15 -6.38
C GLY A 28 2.78 2.97 -7.68
N VAL A 29 1.45 2.86 -7.57
CA VAL A 29 0.52 2.71 -8.69
C VAL A 29 -0.36 3.93 -8.84
N SER A 30 -0.99 4.08 -10.00
CA SER A 30 -1.94 5.16 -10.23
C SER A 30 -3.32 4.79 -9.69
N LYS A 31 -4.14 5.78 -9.33
CA LYS A 31 -5.56 5.56 -9.04
C LYS A 31 -6.36 5.01 -10.23
N THR A 32 -5.80 5.10 -11.43
CA THR A 32 -6.34 4.50 -12.66
C THR A 32 -5.84 3.08 -12.91
N SER A 33 -4.93 2.56 -12.09
CA SER A 33 -4.37 1.21 -12.25
C SER A 33 -5.44 0.14 -11.99
N SER A 34 -5.42 -0.89 -12.82
CA SER A 34 -6.28 -2.06 -12.67
C SER A 34 -5.79 -2.98 -11.55
N GLU A 35 -6.66 -3.87 -11.06
CA GLU A 35 -6.33 -4.87 -10.02
C GLU A 35 -5.10 -5.71 -10.38
N SER A 36 -4.93 -6.02 -11.67
CA SER A 36 -3.76 -6.74 -12.18
C SER A 36 -2.44 -5.97 -11.99
N GLU A 37 -2.46 -4.64 -12.17
CA GLU A 37 -1.28 -3.79 -11.93
C GLU A 37 -1.00 -3.66 -10.44
N ILE A 38 -2.04 -3.42 -9.63
CA ILE A 38 -1.97 -3.33 -8.17
C ILE A 38 -1.32 -4.61 -7.60
N LYS A 39 -1.78 -5.78 -8.05
CA LYS A 39 -1.24 -7.09 -7.64
C LYS A 39 0.21 -7.31 -8.06
N LYS A 40 0.59 -6.85 -9.27
CA LYS A 40 1.98 -6.92 -9.74
C LYS A 40 2.89 -6.01 -8.92
N ALA A 41 2.47 -4.78 -8.65
CA ALA A 41 3.21 -3.82 -7.86
C ALA A 41 3.39 -4.30 -6.41
N TYR A 42 2.30 -4.79 -5.79
CA TYR A 42 2.32 -5.40 -4.47
C TYR A 42 3.34 -6.54 -4.39
N ARG A 43 3.27 -7.53 -5.29
CA ARG A 43 4.25 -8.65 -5.30
C ARG A 43 5.70 -8.17 -5.38
N LYS A 44 5.97 -7.16 -6.22
CA LYS A 44 7.32 -6.62 -6.39
C LYS A 44 7.78 -5.90 -5.12
N LEU A 45 6.94 -5.05 -4.54
CA LEU A 45 7.25 -4.31 -3.33
C LEU A 45 7.38 -5.22 -2.11
N SER A 46 6.46 -6.16 -1.91
CA SER A 46 6.51 -7.13 -0.80
C SER A 46 7.83 -7.88 -0.76
N LEU A 47 8.37 -8.30 -1.91
CA LEU A 47 9.67 -8.98 -1.97
C LEU A 47 10.84 -8.04 -1.66
N LEU A 48 10.68 -6.75 -1.95
CA LEU A 48 11.71 -5.72 -1.82
C LEU A 48 11.76 -5.17 -0.38
N VAL A 49 10.61 -5.04 0.28
CA VAL A 49 10.51 -4.65 1.71
C VAL A 49 10.38 -5.85 2.66
N HIS A 50 10.45 -7.09 2.17
CA HIS A 50 10.27 -8.29 2.99
C HIS A 50 11.31 -8.35 4.13
N PRO A 51 10.92 -8.51 5.41
CA PRO A 51 11.86 -8.50 6.54
C PRO A 51 12.93 -9.61 6.46
N ASP A 52 12.61 -10.74 5.83
CA ASP A 52 13.57 -11.83 5.58
C ASP A 52 14.71 -11.43 4.62
N LYS A 53 14.37 -10.71 3.54
CA LYS A 53 15.35 -10.27 2.50
C LYS A 53 15.92 -8.89 2.78
N ASN A 54 15.20 -8.09 3.55
CA ASN A 54 15.51 -6.70 3.87
C ASN A 54 15.65 -6.56 5.38
N LYS A 55 16.90 -6.58 5.86
CA LYS A 55 17.26 -6.40 7.28
C LYS A 55 17.16 -4.94 7.76
N HIS A 56 16.30 -4.12 7.15
CA HIS A 56 16.06 -2.76 7.60
C HIS A 56 15.18 -2.78 8.86
N GLU A 57 15.48 -1.93 9.83
CA GLU A 57 14.70 -1.81 11.08
C GLU A 57 13.21 -1.56 10.80
N GLN A 58 12.91 -0.66 9.87
CA GLN A 58 11.54 -0.30 9.48
C GLN A 58 10.99 -1.13 8.31
N ALA A 59 11.63 -2.24 7.92
CA ALA A 59 11.11 -3.11 6.84
C ALA A 59 9.73 -3.68 7.19
N GLU A 60 9.51 -4.02 8.46
CA GLU A 60 8.22 -4.54 8.94
C GLU A 60 7.09 -3.52 8.80
N GLU A 61 7.31 -2.27 9.21
CA GLU A 61 6.31 -1.19 9.06
C GLU A 61 5.98 -0.93 7.58
N ALA A 62 7.00 -0.81 6.72
CA ALA A 62 6.77 -0.63 5.29
C ALA A 62 6.02 -1.82 4.68
N PHE A 63 6.34 -3.05 5.10
CA PHE A 63 5.62 -4.24 4.66
C PHE A 63 4.15 -4.22 5.10
N LYS A 64 3.86 -3.81 6.34
CA LYS A 64 2.49 -3.64 6.85
C LYS A 64 1.70 -2.62 6.01
N MET A 65 2.29 -1.46 5.71
CA MET A 65 1.64 -0.44 4.86
C MET A 65 1.34 -0.98 3.46
N VAL A 66 2.28 -1.69 2.85
CA VAL A 66 2.10 -2.31 1.52
C VAL A 66 1.00 -3.38 1.54
N ALA A 67 0.95 -4.20 2.60
CA ALA A 67 -0.09 -5.20 2.78
C ALA A 67 -1.47 -4.58 3.00
N GLU A 68 -1.57 -3.54 3.82
CA GLU A 68 -2.81 -2.82 4.07
C GLU A 68 -3.33 -2.11 2.81
N ALA A 69 -2.43 -1.43 2.09
CA ALA A 69 -2.75 -0.81 0.81
C ALA A 69 -3.30 -1.81 -0.22
N TYR A 70 -2.70 -3.00 -0.30
CA TYR A 70 -3.21 -4.06 -1.16
C TYR A 70 -4.52 -4.66 -0.65
N GLY A 71 -4.74 -4.74 0.66
CA GLY A 71 -6.00 -5.19 1.24
C GLY A 71 -7.18 -4.29 0.88
N VAL A 72 -6.96 -2.97 0.79
CA VAL A 72 -7.99 -2.01 0.38
C VAL A 72 -8.11 -1.94 -1.15
N LEU A 73 -6.99 -1.79 -1.86
CA LEU A 73 -7.01 -1.56 -3.30
C LEU A 73 -7.14 -2.82 -4.15
N GLY A 74 -6.73 -3.96 -3.62
CA GLY A 74 -6.81 -5.26 -4.27
C GLY A 74 -8.21 -5.84 -4.27
N ASP A 75 -9.09 -5.37 -3.37
CA ASP A 75 -10.50 -5.75 -3.32
C ASP A 75 -11.35 -4.64 -3.93
N GLN A 76 -12.09 -4.97 -4.98
CA GLN A 76 -12.90 -3.98 -5.71
C GLN A 76 -13.95 -3.31 -4.81
N GLU A 77 -14.54 -4.07 -3.87
CA GLU A 77 -15.52 -3.53 -2.92
C GLU A 77 -14.86 -2.60 -1.89
N GLN A 78 -13.73 -2.99 -1.31
CA GLN A 78 -12.99 -2.17 -0.36
C GLN A 78 -12.47 -0.88 -1.00
N ARG A 79 -11.96 -0.99 -2.23
CA ARG A 79 -11.52 0.15 -3.03
C ARG A 79 -12.66 1.10 -3.33
N ALA A 80 -13.84 0.58 -3.69
CA ALA A 80 -15.01 1.41 -3.94
C ALA A 80 -15.46 2.17 -2.68
N LYS A 81 -15.48 1.50 -1.52
CA LYS A 81 -15.78 2.12 -0.22
C LYS A 81 -14.77 3.22 0.16
N PHE A 82 -13.51 3.01 -0.19
CA PHE A 82 -12.44 3.97 0.06
C PHE A 82 -12.49 5.18 -0.89
N ASP A 83 -12.72 4.96 -2.19
CA ASP A 83 -12.73 6.01 -3.22
C ASP A 83 -14.03 6.83 -3.19
N ASN A 84 -15.14 6.17 -2.89
CA ASN A 84 -16.45 6.78 -2.74
C ASN A 84 -17.05 6.37 -1.40
N PRO A 85 -16.69 7.05 -0.29
CA PRO A 85 -17.40 6.89 0.96
C PRO A 85 -18.84 7.32 0.69
N GLU A 86 -19.77 6.35 0.64
CA GLU A 86 -21.18 6.66 0.45
C GLU A 86 -21.57 7.74 1.48
N PRO A 87 -22.13 8.88 1.05
CA PRO A 87 -22.75 9.77 2.00
C PRO A 87 -23.91 8.99 2.59
N GLU A 88 -23.84 8.71 3.89
CA GLU A 88 -24.98 8.15 4.62
C GLU A 88 -26.24 8.90 4.18
N PRO A 89 -27.35 8.22 3.86
CA PRO A 89 -28.58 8.90 3.59
C PRO A 89 -28.91 9.67 4.86
N THR A 90 -28.70 10.99 4.85
CA THR A 90 -29.13 11.85 5.94
C THR A 90 -30.63 11.67 6.00
N GLY A 91 -31.06 10.82 6.94
CA GLY A 91 -32.44 10.63 7.32
C GLY A 91 -32.94 11.97 7.82
N ARG A 92 -33.34 12.81 6.88
CA ARG A 92 -34.23 13.93 7.07
C ARG A 92 -35.60 13.32 7.33
N ASP A 93 -35.76 12.76 8.53
CA ASP A 93 -37.10 12.47 9.05
C ASP A 93 -37.65 13.80 9.55
N GLY A 94 -38.75 14.22 8.92
CA GLY A 94 -39.38 15.53 9.07
C GLY A 94 -40.38 15.62 10.21
#